data_AF-A5B6Z9-F1
#
_entry.id   AF-A5B6Z9-F1
#
_cell.length_a   1.000
_cell.length_b   1.000
_cell.length_c   1.000
_cell.angle_alpha   90.00
_cell.angle_beta   90.00
_cell.angle_gamma   90.00
#
_symmetry.space_group_name_H-M   'P 1'
#
loop_
_entity.id
_entity.type
_entity.pdbx_description
1 polymer ?
#
loop_
_entity_poly.entity_id
_entity_poly.type
_entity_poly.pdbx_seq_one_letter_code
_entity_poly.pdbx_strand_id
1 'polypeptide(L)'
;MGLKTQPMGNIDEVGKFFQACGHRVRLATHSNFKEFVLNAGLEFFQLGGDPKVLAGYMVKNKGFLPSDPSEIPIQRGQIKEIVCSLLPACVEDDPISKVSFEPDAIIANPPAYG
;
A
#
# COMPACT_ATOMS: atom_id res chain seq x y z
N MET A 1 11.47 -7.63 21.29
CA MET A 1 10.01 -7.87 21.22
C MET A 1 9.64 -7.78 19.74
N GLY A 2 9.61 -8.93 19.06
CA GLY A 2 9.47 -8.98 17.60
C GLY A 2 8.09 -8.50 17.17
N LEU A 3 8.03 -7.59 16.20
CA LEU A 3 6.80 -7.23 15.51
C LEU A 3 6.27 -8.51 14.86
N LYS A 4 5.25 -9.12 15.45
CA LYS A 4 4.46 -10.13 14.76
C LYS A 4 3.85 -9.43 13.54
N THR A 5 4.28 -9.82 12.35
CA THR A 5 3.72 -9.40 11.07
C THR A 5 2.23 -9.74 11.08
N GLN A 6 1.37 -8.72 11.07
CA GLN A 6 -0.07 -8.92 10.97
C GLN A 6 -0.41 -9.33 9.52
N PRO A 7 -1.32 -10.31 9.31
CA PRO A 7 -1.83 -10.62 7.98
C PRO A 7 -2.49 -9.38 7.38
N MET A 8 -2.33 -9.14 6.07
CA MET A 8 -2.76 -7.90 5.42
C MET A 8 -4.29 -7.82 5.14
N GLY A 9 -5.11 -8.48 5.96
CA GLY A 9 -6.55 -8.66 5.71
C GLY A 9 -6.80 -9.53 4.47
N ASN A 10 -7.96 -9.37 3.81
CA ASN A 10 -8.37 -10.20 2.67
C ASN A 10 -7.74 -9.77 1.32
N ILE A 11 -6.83 -8.78 1.30
CA ILE A 11 -6.34 -8.18 0.04
C ILE A 11 -5.48 -9.17 -0.78
N ASP A 12 -4.72 -10.04 -0.12
CA ASP A 12 -3.92 -11.07 -0.79
C ASP A 12 -4.80 -12.23 -1.29
N GLU A 13 -5.92 -12.51 -0.62
CA GLU A 13 -6.92 -13.47 -1.11
C GLU A 13 -7.56 -12.98 -2.41
N VAL A 14 -7.90 -11.68 -2.49
CA VAL A 14 -8.39 -11.06 -3.72
C VAL A 14 -7.32 -11.12 -4.82
N GLY A 15 -6.07 -10.82 -4.50
CA GLY A 15 -4.97 -10.94 -5.46
C GLY A 15 -4.80 -12.36 -6.00
N LYS A 16 -4.82 -13.36 -5.12
CA LYS A 16 -4.76 -14.78 -5.50
C LYS A 16 -5.95 -15.23 -6.33
N PHE A 17 -7.15 -14.71 -6.02
CA PHE A 17 -8.34 -14.99 -6.82
C PHE A 17 -8.14 -14.52 -8.27
N PHE A 18 -7.65 -13.30 -8.50
CA PHE A 18 -7.37 -12.83 -9.85
C PHE A 18 -6.24 -13.62 -10.54
N GLN A 19 -5.20 -14.04 -9.80
CA GLN A 19 -4.19 -14.94 -10.35
C GLN A 19 -4.77 -16.30 -10.78
N ALA A 20 -5.69 -16.87 -9.99
CA ALA A 20 -6.38 -18.12 -10.33
C ALA A 20 -7.27 -17.97 -11.58
N CYS A 21 -7.75 -16.77 -11.86
CA CYS A 21 -8.44 -16.42 -13.11
C CYS A 21 -7.48 -16.15 -14.29
N GLY A 22 -6.16 -16.25 -14.10
CA GLY A 22 -5.14 -16.08 -15.14
C GLY A 22 -4.58 -14.67 -15.27
N HIS A 23 -4.89 -13.75 -14.35
CA HIS A 23 -4.36 -12.40 -14.39
C HIS A 23 -2.97 -12.29 -13.75
N ARG A 24 -2.13 -11.42 -14.30
CA ARG A 24 -0.93 -10.94 -13.62
C ARG A 24 -1.34 -9.89 -12.58
N VAL A 25 -0.90 -10.06 -11.34
CA VAL A 25 -1.34 -9.21 -10.23
C VAL A 25 -0.14 -8.59 -9.53
N ARG A 26 -0.18 -7.26 -9.41
CA ARG A 26 0.73 -6.45 -8.60
C ARG A 26 -0.04 -5.84 -7.45
N LEU A 27 0.50 -5.96 -6.24
CA LEU A 27 0.01 -5.25 -5.08
C LEU A 27 0.95 -4.10 -4.71
N ALA A 28 0.40 -2.89 -4.74
CA ALA A 28 1.09 -1.69 -4.30
C ALA A 28 0.76 -1.40 -2.83
N THR A 29 1.77 -1.42 -1.96
CA THR A 29 1.59 -1.14 -0.53
C THR A 29 2.91 -0.70 0.12
N HIS A 30 2.90 -0.43 1.41
CA HIS A 30 4.08 -0.02 2.16
C HIS A 30 5.08 -1.19 2.28
N SER A 31 6.38 -0.85 2.33
CA SER A 31 7.49 -1.81 2.35
C SER A 31 7.43 -2.84 3.48
N ASN A 32 6.79 -2.51 4.60
CA ASN A 32 6.58 -3.41 5.73
C ASN A 32 5.84 -4.70 5.34
N PHE A 33 5.10 -4.71 4.24
CA PHE A 33 4.33 -5.85 3.77
C PHE A 33 4.97 -6.57 2.58
N LYS A 34 6.14 -6.11 2.10
CA LYS A 34 6.81 -6.65 0.92
C LYS A 34 6.96 -8.18 0.97
N GLU A 35 7.51 -8.70 2.06
CA GLU A 35 7.70 -10.14 2.21
C GLU A 35 6.38 -10.91 2.21
N PHE A 36 5.32 -10.35 2.80
CA PHE A 36 4.01 -10.97 2.79
C PHE A 36 3.43 -11.07 1.37
N VAL A 37 3.55 -10.00 0.57
CA VAL A 37 3.10 -9.97 -0.83
C VAL A 37 3.87 -10.99 -1.68
N LEU A 38 5.20 -11.00 -1.56
CA LEU A 38 6.04 -11.92 -2.33
C LEU A 38 5.81 -13.38 -1.92
N ASN A 39 5.67 -13.66 -0.62
CA ASN A 39 5.34 -15.02 -0.13
C ASN A 39 3.95 -15.48 -0.56
N ALA A 40 3.03 -14.56 -0.84
CA ALA A 40 1.73 -14.84 -1.42
C ALA A 40 1.78 -15.13 -2.94
N GLY A 41 2.95 -14.95 -3.58
CA GLY A 41 3.14 -15.16 -5.02
C GLY A 41 2.73 -13.98 -5.89
N LEU A 42 2.49 -12.80 -5.29
CA LEU A 42 2.08 -11.58 -5.99
C LEU A 42 3.28 -10.68 -6.29
N GLU A 43 3.19 -9.86 -7.34
CA GLU A 43 4.18 -8.80 -7.58
C GLU A 43 4.03 -7.67 -6.58
N PHE A 44 5.12 -7.02 -6.21
CA PHE A 44 5.13 -5.97 -5.20
C PHE A 44 5.62 -4.64 -5.78
N PHE A 45 4.89 -3.57 -5.49
CA PHE A 45 5.35 -2.20 -5.72
C PHE A 45 5.28 -1.40 -4.43
N GLN A 46 6.32 -0.62 -4.14
CA GLN A 46 6.39 0.15 -2.90
C GLN A 46 5.64 1.47 -3.04
N LEU A 47 4.67 1.71 -2.16
CA LEU A 47 4.09 3.03 -1.95
C LEU A 47 4.94 3.86 -0.97
N GLY A 48 4.88 5.17 -1.15
CA GLY A 48 5.48 6.15 -0.25
C GLY A 48 4.71 6.32 1.06
N GLY A 49 5.22 7.17 1.94
CA GLY A 49 4.67 7.40 3.27
C GLY A 49 5.08 6.35 4.30
N ASP A 50 4.95 6.70 5.58
CA ASP A 50 5.22 5.80 6.71
C ASP A 50 3.90 5.33 7.34
N PRO A 51 3.57 4.03 7.22
CA PRO A 51 2.32 3.50 7.75
C PRO A 51 2.26 3.59 9.29
N LYS A 52 3.40 3.67 9.98
CA LYS A 52 3.44 3.84 11.44
C LYS A 52 3.03 5.26 11.85
N VAL A 53 3.48 6.27 11.10
CA VAL A 53 3.09 7.67 11.34
C VAL A 53 1.59 7.84 11.10
N LEU A 54 1.10 7.30 9.97
CA LEU A 54 -0.31 7.33 9.61
C LEU A 54 -1.19 6.59 10.64
N ALA A 55 -0.82 5.36 11.02
CA ALA A 55 -1.56 4.60 12.02
C ALA A 55 -1.52 5.27 13.40
N GLY A 56 -0.36 5.79 13.81
CA GLY A 56 -0.21 6.52 15.07
C GLY A 56 -1.11 7.75 15.13
N TYR A 57 -1.20 8.49 14.04
CA TYR A 57 -2.12 9.62 13.91
C TYR A 57 -3.58 9.20 14.03
N MET A 58 -3.99 8.13 13.34
CA MET A 58 -5.37 7.63 13.39
C MET A 58 -5.77 7.15 14.79
N VAL A 59 -4.85 6.46 15.49
CA VAL A 59 -5.08 6.02 16.88
C VAL A 59 -5.20 7.22 17.82
N LYS A 60 -4.27 8.19 17.72
CA LYS A 60 -4.25 9.38 18.57
C LYS A 60 -5.50 10.24 18.38
N ASN A 61 -5.92 10.44 17.14
CA ASN A 61 -7.03 11.33 16.80
C ASN A 61 -8.37 10.60 16.69
N LYS A 62 -8.46 9.33 17.11
CA LYS A 62 -9.67 8.49 16.99
C LYS A 62 -10.29 8.58 15.59
N GLY A 63 -9.45 8.64 14.56
CA GLY A 63 -9.82 8.72 13.15
C GLY A 63 -10.28 10.08 12.61
N PHE A 64 -10.68 11.05 13.44
CA PHE A 64 -11.24 12.32 12.93
C PHE A 64 -11.26 13.52 13.92
N LEU A 65 -10.87 13.34 15.19
CA LEU A 65 -10.91 14.44 16.15
C LEU A 65 -9.98 15.58 15.72
N PRO A 66 -10.29 16.85 16.09
CA PRO A 66 -9.49 18.00 15.70
C PRO A 66 -8.05 17.76 16.14
N SER A 67 -7.21 17.50 15.16
CA SER A 67 -5.82 17.17 15.38
C SER A 67 -5.10 18.43 15.81
N ASP A 68 -4.06 18.28 16.63
CA ASP A 68 -3.20 19.41 16.94
C ASP A 68 -2.74 20.03 15.60
N PRO A 69 -2.96 21.34 15.35
CA PRO A 69 -2.59 21.96 14.08
C PRO A 69 -1.13 21.74 13.67
N SER A 70 -0.23 21.48 14.64
CA SER A 70 1.17 21.14 14.40
C SER A 70 1.39 19.76 13.75
N GLU A 71 0.43 18.84 13.84
CA GLU A 71 0.51 17.49 13.24
C GLU A 71 0.02 17.46 11.80
N ILE A 72 -0.81 18.42 11.39
CA ILE A 72 -1.41 18.48 10.04
C ILE A 72 -0.34 18.48 8.95
N PRO A 73 0.76 19.27 9.02
CA PRO A 73 1.80 19.25 7.99
C PRO A 73 2.47 17.87 7.85
N ILE A 74 2.68 17.18 8.97
CA ILE A 74 3.29 15.85 8.99
C ILE A 74 2.36 14.85 8.28
N GLN A 75 1.08 14.83 8.67
CA GLN A 75 0.08 13.94 8.09
C GLN A 75 -0.12 14.20 6.59
N ARG A 76 -0.18 15.48 6.18
CA ARG A 76 -0.26 15.87 4.76
C ARG A 76 0.99 15.44 3.99
N GLY A 77 2.16 15.50 4.61
CA GLY A 77 3.41 15.00 4.04
C GLY A 77 3.32 13.49 3.75
N GLN A 78 2.87 12.69 4.72
CA GLN A 78 2.72 11.25 4.53
C GLN A 78 1.72 10.90 3.42
N ILE A 79 0.56 11.56 3.39
CA ILE A 79 -0.45 11.36 2.33
C ILE A 79 0.10 11.78 0.97
N LYS A 80 0.85 12.89 0.90
CA LYS A 80 1.47 13.34 -0.35
C LYS A 80 2.42 12.27 -0.91
N GLU A 81 3.25 11.67 -0.07
CA GLU A 81 4.16 10.60 -0.50
C GLU A 81 3.40 9.37 -1.03
N ILE A 82 2.29 8.98 -0.39
CA ILE A 82 1.41 7.93 -0.92
C ILE A 82 0.89 8.33 -2.31
N VAL A 83 0.23 9.48 -2.42
CA VAL A 83 -0.41 9.95 -3.67
C VAL A 83 0.61 10.06 -4.81
N CYS A 84 1.79 10.60 -4.54
CA CYS A 84 2.85 10.73 -5.53
C CYS A 84 3.42 9.38 -5.99
N SER A 85 3.26 8.32 -5.20
CA SER A 85 3.69 6.96 -5.56
C SER A 85 2.64 6.10 -6.27
N LEU A 86 1.36 6.52 -6.26
CA LEU A 86 0.26 5.74 -6.87
C LEU A 86 0.40 5.62 -8.39
N LEU A 87 0.70 6.71 -9.08
CA LEU A 87 0.86 6.69 -10.54
C LEU A 87 2.03 5.79 -10.97
N PRO A 88 3.26 5.94 -10.41
CA PRO A 88 4.36 5.01 -10.65
C PRO A 88 3.97 3.55 -10.44
N ALA A 89 3.23 3.23 -9.38
CA ALA A 89 2.82 1.86 -9.10
C ALA A 89 1.97 1.22 -10.22
N CYS A 90 1.22 2.06 -10.95
CA CYS A 90 0.35 1.64 -12.03
C CYS A 90 1.04 1.53 -13.39
N VAL A 91 2.12 2.28 -13.64
CA VAL A 91 2.68 2.46 -14.99
C VAL A 91 4.15 2.09 -15.13
N GLU A 92 4.90 2.04 -14.03
CA GLU A 92 6.31 1.69 -14.10
C GLU A 92 6.50 0.18 -14.21
N ASP A 93 7.56 -0.19 -14.93
CA ASP A 93 8.02 -1.58 -15.01
C ASP A 93 8.26 -2.16 -13.62
N ASP A 94 8.20 -3.49 -13.52
CA ASP A 94 8.54 -4.15 -12.26
C ASP A 94 9.97 -3.77 -11.81
N PRO A 95 10.14 -3.26 -10.58
CA PRO A 95 11.41 -2.70 -10.16
C PRO A 95 12.55 -3.72 -10.12
N ILE A 96 12.23 -5.02 -10.03
CA ILE A 96 13.21 -6.13 -9.97
C ILE A 96 13.40 -6.76 -11.35
N SER A 97 12.34 -7.30 -11.93
CA SER A 97 12.37 -8.06 -13.19
C SER A 97 12.48 -7.17 -14.43
N LYS A 98 12.20 -5.86 -14.30
CA LYS A 98 12.14 -4.88 -15.41
C LYS A 98 11.13 -5.23 -16.50
N VAL A 99 10.22 -6.15 -16.22
CA VAL A 99 9.12 -6.47 -17.13
C VAL A 99 8.09 -5.36 -17.03
N SER A 100 7.70 -4.82 -18.19
CA SER A 100 6.69 -3.76 -18.24
C SER A 100 5.36 -4.19 -17.64
N PHE A 101 4.67 -3.27 -16.98
CA PHE A 101 3.41 -3.53 -16.29
C PHE A 101 2.33 -2.60 -16.85
N GLU A 102 1.39 -3.20 -17.56
CA GLU A 102 0.27 -2.53 -18.21
C GLU A 102 -1.03 -3.08 -17.61
N PRO A 103 -1.60 -2.44 -16.57
CA PRO A 103 -2.78 -2.98 -15.90
C PRO A 103 -4.05 -2.77 -16.75
N ASP A 104 -4.81 -3.84 -16.98
CA ASP A 104 -6.15 -3.77 -17.57
C ASP A 104 -7.19 -3.17 -16.60
N ALA A 105 -6.94 -3.32 -15.29
CA ALA A 105 -7.81 -2.83 -14.24
C ALA A 105 -7.00 -2.41 -13.01
N ILE A 106 -7.47 -1.36 -12.32
CA ILE A 106 -6.91 -0.88 -11.06
C ILE A 106 -7.99 -0.98 -9.99
N ILE A 107 -7.68 -1.68 -8.90
CA ILE A 107 -8.57 -1.82 -7.74
C ILE A 107 -7.92 -1.09 -6.57
N ALA A 108 -8.69 -0.19 -5.97
CA ALA A 108 -8.24 0.76 -4.97
C ALA A 108 -9.10 0.60 -3.70
N ASN A 109 -8.52 0.83 -2.53
CA ASN A 109 -9.23 0.89 -1.26
C ASN A 109 -9.22 2.35 -0.77
N PRO A 110 -10.24 3.16 -1.09
CA PRO A 110 -10.21 4.60 -0.84
C PRO A 110 -9.86 5.02 0.60
N PRO A 111 -10.30 4.32 1.68
CA PRO A 111 -9.85 4.57 3.04
C PRO A 111 -8.33 4.51 3.28
N ALA A 112 -7.58 3.81 2.41
CA ALA A 112 -6.13 3.69 2.48
C ALA A 112 -5.38 4.78 1.69
N TYR A 113 -6.10 5.77 1.13
CA TYR A 113 -5.53 6.79 0.23
C TYR A 113 -4.94 6.20 -1.05
N GLY A 114 -5.46 5.04 -1.45
CA GLY A 114 -5.10 4.20 -2.60
C GLY A 114 -6.12 3.09 -2.68
#